data_AF-A0A392NWN7-F1
#
_entry.id   AF-A0A392NWN7-F1
#
_cell.length_a   1.000
_cell.length_b   1.000
_cell.length_c   1.000
_cell.angle_alpha   90.00
_cell.angle_beta   90.00
_cell.angle_gamma   90.00
#
_symmetry.space_group_name_H-M   'P 1'
#
loop_
_entity.id
_entity.type
_entity.pdbx_description
1 polymer ?
#
loop_
_entity_poly.entity_id
_entity_poly.type
_entity_poly.pdbx_seq_one_letter_code
_entity_poly.pdbx_strand_id
1 'polypeptide(L)' 'VPVVTATISIDRSCQYHEGTFPYFKGLADSVMIMNGINAPKVVECLGSDGCRYRQLAKSGNDDLRQDAV' A
#
# COMPACT_ATOMS: atom_id res chain seq x y z
N VAL A 1 7.69 3.99 8.73
CA VAL A 1 6.48 3.15 8.53
C VAL A 1 6.61 2.45 7.17
N PRO A 2 6.39 1.13 7.07
CA PRO A 2 6.52 0.39 5.81
C PRO A 2 5.49 0.80 4.75
N VAL A 3 5.76 0.49 3.48
CA VAL A 3 4.76 0.58 2.42
C VAL A 3 3.86 -0.65 2.43
N VAL A 4 2.56 -0.47 2.66
CA VAL A 4 1.60 -1.58 2.93
C VAL A 4 1.39 -2.56 1.77
N THR A 5 1.66 -2.14 0.53
CA THR A 5 1.55 -3.00 -0.67
C THR A 5 2.92 -3.47 -1.18
N ALA A 6 4.01 -3.15 -0.49
CA ALA A 6 5.31 -3.70 -0.81
C ALA A 6 5.41 -5.14 -0.31
N THR A 7 5.98 -6.03 -1.13
CA THR A 7 6.34 -7.38 -0.69
C THR A 7 7.57 -7.31 0.20
N ILE A 8 7.40 -7.64 1.49
CA ILE A 8 8.49 -7.69 2.47
C ILE A 8 8.79 -9.16 2.77
N SER A 9 10.04 -9.57 2.61
CA SER A 9 10.47 -10.92 2.98
C SER A 9 10.42 -11.12 4.49
N ILE A 10 10.00 -12.31 4.93
CA ILE A 10 9.96 -12.67 6.35
C ILE A 10 11.38 -12.93 6.84
N ASP A 11 11.83 -12.16 7.82
CA ASP A 11 13.03 -12.46 8.60
C ASP A 11 12.65 -13.28 9.84
N ARG A 12 13.15 -14.52 9.91
CA ARG A 12 12.91 -15.45 11.03
C ARG A 12 13.60 -15.05 12.33
N SER A 13 14.59 -14.16 12.27
CA SER A 13 15.22 -13.56 13.44
C SER A 13 14.38 -12.43 14.06
N CYS A 14 13.27 -12.07 13.39
CA CYS A 14 12.39 -10.95 13.73
C CYS A 14 13.12 -9.59 13.76
N GLN A 15 14.23 -9.45 13.03
CA GLN A 15 14.98 -8.20 12.91
C GLN A 15 14.59 -7.46 11.62
N TYR A 16 13.99 -6.28 11.77
CA TYR A 16 13.63 -5.41 10.64
C TYR A 16 14.29 -4.05 10.82
N HIS A 17 15.60 -4.01 10.65
CA HIS A 17 16.38 -2.78 10.77
C HIS A 17 16.00 -1.75 9.70
N GLU A 18 16.29 -0.48 9.97
CA GLU A 18 16.09 0.56 8.98
C GLU A 18 16.88 0.24 7.70
N GLY A 19 16.23 0.41 6.54
CA GLY A 19 16.81 0.11 5.23
C GLY A 19 16.64 -1.34 4.76
N THR A 20 16.14 -2.27 5.58
CA THR A 20 15.89 -3.66 5.13
C THR A 20 14.55 -3.83 4.39
N PHE A 21 13.67 -2.82 4.46
CA PHE A 21 12.40 -2.79 3.76
C PHE A 21 12.06 -1.36 3.30
N PRO A 22 11.27 -1.20 2.24
CA PRO A 22 10.85 0.11 1.76
C PRO A 22 9.89 0.77 2.77
N TYR A 23 10.21 1.99 3.16
CA TYR A 23 9.34 2.83 3.99
C TYR A 23 8.63 3.90 3.18
N PHE A 24 7.48 4.34 3.67
CA PHE A 24 6.67 5.39 3.09
C PHE A 24 7.42 6.73 3.11
N LYS A 25 7.71 7.31 1.93
CA LYS A 25 8.24 8.68 1.79
C LYS A 25 7.14 9.71 1.52
N GLY A 26 6.04 9.33 0.90
CA GLY A 26 4.95 10.26 0.58
C GLY A 26 3.93 9.66 -0.38
N LEU A 27 3.01 10.50 -0.83
CA LEU A 27 2.05 10.19 -1.88
C LEU A 27 2.37 10.97 -3.15
N ALA A 28 1.97 10.43 -4.29
CA ALA A 28 1.83 11.23 -5.51
C ALA A 28 0.79 12.36 -5.30
N ASP A 29 0.87 13.38 -6.16
CA ASP A 29 0.04 14.58 -6.12
C ASP A 29 -1.40 14.37 -6.63
N SER A 30 -1.68 13.18 -7.15
CA SER A 30 -2.94 12.85 -7.79
C SER A 30 -3.47 11.49 -7.34
N VAL A 31 -4.80 11.35 -7.45
CA VAL A 31 -5.54 10.12 -7.15
C VAL A 31 -6.36 9.77 -8.38
N MET A 32 -6.38 8.49 -8.74
CA MET A 32 -7.23 7.98 -9.81
C MET A 32 -8.51 7.37 -9.22
N ILE A 33 -9.67 7.86 -9.66
CA ILE A 33 -10.97 7.29 -9.28
C ILE A 33 -11.34 6.19 -10.28
N MET A 34 -11.60 4.98 -9.78
CA MET A 34 -12.04 3.86 -10.60
C MET A 34 -13.57 3.82 -10.70
N ASN A 35 -14.07 3.24 -11.79
CA ASN A 35 -15.48 2.91 -11.92
C ASN A 35 -15.87 1.83 -10.89
N GLY A 36 -17.06 1.97 -10.30
CA GLY A 36 -17.61 1.04 -9.32
C GLY A 36 -18.61 1.71 -8.38
N ILE A 37 -19.46 0.93 -7.70
CA ILE A 37 -20.54 1.42 -6.84
C ILE A 37 -20.00 2.40 -5.77
N ASN A 38 -18.86 2.07 -5.17
CA ASN A 38 -18.26 2.86 -4.09
C ASN A 38 -17.12 3.80 -4.55
N ALA A 39 -16.96 4.01 -5.87
CA ALA A 39 -15.90 4.82 -6.46
C ALA A 39 -14.51 4.57 -5.84
N PRO A 40 -13.92 3.36 -6.00
CA PRO A 40 -12.62 3.02 -5.40
C PRO A 40 -11.52 3.98 -5.85
N LYS A 41 -10.55 4.27 -4.97
CA LYS A 41 -9.49 5.25 -5.20
C LYS A 41 -8.14 4.56 -5.31
N VAL A 42 -7.44 4.75 -6.42
CA VAL A 42 -6.04 4.34 -6.55
C VAL A 42 -5.15 5.50 -6.13
N VAL A 43 -4.34 5.25 -5.12
CA VAL A 43 -3.32 6.16 -4.60
C VAL A 43 -1.94 5.58 -4.90
N GLU A 44 -0.99 6.41 -5.30
CA GLU A 44 0.41 6.00 -5.48
C GLU A 44 1.26 6.46 -4.29
N CYS A 45 1.85 5.49 -3.58
CA CYS A 45 2.82 5.69 -2.52
C CYS A 45 4.24 5.76 -3.11
N LEU A 46 5.02 6.75 -2.69
CA LEU A 46 6.43 6.90 -3.00
C LEU A 46 7.25 6.17 -1.92
N GLY A 47 7.99 5.15 -2.32
CA GLY A 47 8.83 4.36 -1.41
C GLY A 47 10.21 4.93 -1.20
N SER A 48 10.84 4.52 -0.11
CA SER A 48 12.22 4.92 0.23
C SER A 48 13.27 4.44 -0.76
N ASP A 49 12.99 3.34 -1.45
CA ASP A 49 13.79 2.70 -2.49
C ASP A 49 13.63 3.35 -3.88
N GLY A 50 12.81 4.39 -3.99
CA GLY A 50 12.53 5.08 -5.25
C GLY A 50 11.42 4.43 -6.09
N CYS A 51 10.82 3.33 -5.61
CA CYS A 51 9.70 2.68 -6.28
C CYS A 51 8.38 3.41 -6.00
N ARG A 52 7.41 3.25 -6.92
CA ARG A 52 6.03 3.72 -6.76
C ARG A 52 5.12 2.51 -6.53
N TYR A 53 4.33 2.56 -5.47
CA TYR A 53 3.46 1.47 -5.05
C TYR A 53 2.01 1.90 -5.13
N ARG A 54 1.24 1.24 -6.00
CA ARG A 54 -0.20 1.47 -6.10
C ARG A 54 -0.93 0.84 -4.92
N GLN A 55 -1.91 1.56 -4.40
CA GLN A 55 -2.78 1.15 -3.30
C GLN A 55 -4.22 1.44 -3.71
N LEU A 56 -5.11 0.46 -3.52
CA LEU A 56 -6.53 0.63 -3.78
C LEU A 56 -7.25 0.86 -2.46
N ALA A 57 -7.71 2.09 -2.22
CA ALA A 57 -8.56 2.43 -1.10
C ALA A 57 -10.03 2.18 -1.47
N LYS A 58 -10.61 1.14 -0.85
CA LYS A 58 -12.04 0.82 -0.89
C LYS A 58 -12.75 1.42 0.33
N SER A 59 -14.02 1.79 0.16
CA SER A 59 -14.85 2.44 1.18
C SER A 59 -16.30 2.00 1.04
N GLY A 60 -17.15 2.31 2.03
CA GLY A 60 -18.57 1.92 2.01
C GLY A 60 -18.81 0.59 2.69
N ASN A 61 -19.81 -0.18 2.22
CA ASN A 61 -20.19 -1.48 2.78
C ASN A 61 -19.36 -2.65 2.21
N ASP A 62 -18.13 -2.40 1.76
CA ASP A 62 -17.23 -3.45 1.27
C ASP A 62 -16.67 -4.24 2.47
N ASP A 63 -16.99 -5.54 2.60
CA ASP A 63 -16.38 -6.42 3.61
C ASP A 63 -14.99 -6.89 3.15
N LEU A 64 -13.99 -6.02 3.35
CA LEU A 64 -12.60 -6.29 2.95
C LEU A 64 -11.96 -7.50 3.64
N ARG A 65 -12.58 -8.03 4.71
CA ARG A 65 -12.07 -9.23 5.36
C ARG A 65 -12.25 -10.47 4.49
N GLN A 66 -13.31 -10.52 3.67
CA GLN A 66 -13.54 -11.62 2.74
C GLN A 66 -12.58 -11.57 1.55
N ASP A 67 -12.20 -10.37 1.13
CA ASP A 67 -11.21 -10.15 0.06
C ASP A 67 -9.78 -10.54 0.47
N ALA A 68 -9.52 -10.67 1.77
CA ALA A 68 -8.17 -10.84 2.34
C ALA A 68 -7.80 -12.29 2.70
N VAL A 69 -8.68 -13.27 2.43
CA VAL A 69 -8.46 -14.70 2.70
C VAL A 69 -7.60 -15.35 1.62
#